data_AF-A0A7R9WL51-F1
#
_entry.id   AF-A0A7R9WL51-F1
#
_cell.length_a   1.000
_cell.length_b   1.000
_cell.length_c   1.000
_cell.angle_alpha   90.00
_cell.angle_beta   90.00
_cell.angle_gamma   90.00
#
_symmetry.space_group_name_H-M   'P 1'
#
loop_
_entity.id
_entity.type
_entity.pdbx_description
1 polymer ?
#
loop_
_entity_poly.entity_id
_entity_poly.type
_entity_poly.pdbx_seq_one_letter_code
_entity_poly.pdbx_strand_id
1 'polypeptide(L)'
;AQYLFGQGSTFESHFLDATQLIPEALCALGATNLVSKQDSTESMAHFELSHEIMLEYGDYLCSEVGGLDELVDDANMRWNQAFVEVVYLERKRACIWDGKEYDSTRDYALDRIIVHMLRGNMLKEAAALLKDERFVRGRLLSFGWEEGTKKHVRDCEAVVSKVKEQGSKARLDPSALMGRAYERIASVLREEEKKGDSDARPWSPYEAGLAFQETAFSLTEMGLWKQAISHFEVSSEMLL
;
A
#
# COMPACT_ATOMS: atom_id res chain seq x y z
N ALA A 1 17.51 -35.30 22.45
CA ALA A 1 16.49 -34.61 21.63
C ALA A 1 15.19 -35.41 21.49
N GLN A 2 15.22 -36.71 21.17
CA GLN A 2 14.01 -37.53 20.96
C GLN A 2 13.06 -37.69 22.17
N TYR A 3 13.51 -37.43 23.41
CA TYR A 3 12.68 -37.57 24.61
C TYR A 3 11.88 -36.30 24.99
N LEU A 4 12.18 -35.14 24.40
CA LEU A 4 11.48 -33.88 24.69
C LEU A 4 10.25 -33.65 23.79
N PHE A 5 10.15 -34.39 22.69
CA PHE A 5 9.06 -34.28 21.72
C PHE A 5 8.29 -35.60 21.54
N GLY A 6 8.43 -36.51 22.50
CA GLY A 6 7.70 -37.77 22.50
C GLY A 6 6.31 -37.60 23.10
N GLN A 7 5.31 -38.28 22.50
CA GLN A 7 3.93 -38.28 22.97
C GLN A 7 3.84 -38.59 24.48
N GLY A 8 3.31 -37.64 25.26
CA GLY A 8 3.13 -37.74 26.71
C GLY A 8 4.26 -37.10 27.55
N SER A 9 5.19 -36.37 26.94
CA SER A 9 6.19 -35.61 27.71
C SER A 9 5.59 -34.33 28.31
N THR A 10 6.10 -33.90 29.47
CA THR A 10 5.70 -32.62 30.08
C THR A 10 6.01 -31.43 29.17
N PHE A 11 7.06 -31.50 28.35
CA PHE A 11 7.35 -30.46 27.38
C PHE A 11 6.28 -30.38 26.29
N GLU A 12 5.81 -31.52 25.79
CA GLU A 12 4.71 -31.56 24.81
C GLU A 12 3.37 -31.13 25.41
N SER A 13 3.07 -31.48 26.66
CA SER A 13 1.84 -31.00 27.32
C SER A 13 1.89 -29.49 27.56
N HIS A 14 3.02 -28.96 28.03
CA HIS A 14 3.22 -27.51 28.19
C HIS A 14 3.26 -26.79 26.84
N PHE A 15 3.78 -27.42 25.79
CA PHE A 15 3.77 -26.88 24.43
C PHE A 15 2.35 -26.84 23.86
N LEU A 16 1.56 -27.91 24.05
CA LEU A 16 0.15 -27.97 23.66
C LEU A 16 -0.69 -26.92 24.41
N ASP A 17 -0.51 -26.82 25.72
CA ASP A 17 -1.18 -25.82 26.56
C ASP A 17 -0.77 -24.40 26.14
N ALA A 18 0.53 -24.15 25.90
CA ALA A 18 1.00 -22.85 25.40
C ALA A 18 0.47 -22.53 24.00
N THR A 19 0.37 -23.51 23.09
CA THR A 19 -0.19 -23.29 21.75
C THR A 19 -1.68 -23.00 21.76
N GLN A 20 -2.41 -23.33 22.83
CA GLN A 20 -3.81 -22.93 23.03
C GLN A 20 -3.92 -21.57 23.73
N LEU A 21 -3.11 -21.36 24.77
CA LEU A 21 -3.15 -20.14 25.60
C LEU A 21 -2.58 -18.92 24.88
N ILE A 22 -1.58 -19.07 24.00
CA ILE A 22 -0.98 -17.94 23.28
C ILE A 22 -2.01 -17.29 22.33
N PRO A 23 -2.72 -18.03 21.44
CA PRO A 23 -3.78 -17.45 20.63
C PRO A 23 -4.92 -16.84 21.46
N GLU A 24 -5.33 -17.49 22.56
CA GLU A 24 -6.37 -16.95 23.44
C GLU A 24 -5.95 -15.67 24.15
N ALA A 25 -4.70 -15.60 24.62
CA ALA A 25 -4.13 -14.39 25.20
C ALA A 25 -4.02 -13.27 24.17
N LEU A 26 -3.60 -13.58 22.93
CA LEU A 26 -3.55 -12.61 21.84
C LEU A 26 -4.95 -12.11 21.46
N CYS A 27 -5.97 -12.98 21.47
CA CYS A 27 -7.37 -12.58 21.33
C CYS A 27 -7.86 -11.71 22.49
N ALA A 28 -7.57 -12.08 23.74
CA ALA A 28 -7.99 -11.34 24.93
C ALA A 28 -7.32 -9.96 25.04
N LEU A 29 -6.08 -9.85 24.56
CA LEU A 29 -5.35 -8.58 24.46
C LEU A 29 -5.84 -7.72 23.29
N GLY A 30 -6.70 -8.24 22.40
CA GLY A 30 -7.16 -7.56 21.20
C GLY A 30 -6.13 -7.56 20.05
N ALA A 31 -5.03 -8.31 20.17
CA ALA A 31 -4.00 -8.44 19.15
C ALA A 31 -4.49 -9.26 17.93
N THR A 32 -5.47 -10.13 18.13
CA THR A 32 -6.18 -10.85 17.06
C THR A 32 -7.67 -10.84 17.32
N ASN A 33 -8.47 -10.41 16.34
CA ASN A 33 -9.92 -10.52 16.37
C ASN A 33 -10.35 -11.66 15.46
N LEU A 34 -11.13 -12.61 15.99
CA LEU A 34 -11.80 -13.60 15.16
C LEU A 34 -13.08 -12.96 14.61
N VAL A 35 -13.08 -12.61 13.34
CA VAL A 35 -14.25 -12.05 12.67
C VAL A 35 -14.94 -13.18 11.91
N SER A 36 -16.06 -13.65 12.45
CA SER A 36 -16.96 -14.56 11.76
C SER A 36 -18.05 -13.77 11.05
N LYS A 37 -17.99 -13.68 9.72
CA LYS A 37 -19.14 -13.21 8.94
C LYS A 37 -20.08 -14.38 8.70
N GLN A 38 -21.30 -14.27 9.21
CA GLN A 38 -22.34 -15.27 9.05
C GLN A 38 -23.17 -14.93 7.80
N ASP A 39 -22.53 -14.84 6.64
CA ASP A 39 -23.25 -14.71 5.38
C ASP A 39 -23.48 -16.09 4.76
N SER A 40 -24.70 -16.28 4.29
CA SER A 40 -25.32 -17.56 3.95
C SER A 40 -24.56 -18.31 2.84
N THR A 41 -23.68 -19.23 3.23
CA THR A 41 -23.60 -20.67 2.82
C THR A 41 -22.26 -21.31 3.19
N GLU A 42 -21.23 -20.53 3.54
CA GLU A 42 -19.99 -21.01 4.13
C GLU A 42 -19.53 -20.08 5.24
N SER A 43 -19.37 -20.61 6.45
CA SER A 43 -18.82 -19.87 7.60
C SER A 43 -17.31 -19.67 7.40
N MET A 44 -16.90 -18.60 6.71
CA MET A 44 -15.52 -18.15 6.75
C MET A 44 -15.28 -17.29 7.99
N ALA A 45 -14.57 -17.87 8.96
CA ALA A 45 -13.94 -17.12 10.03
C ALA A 45 -12.53 -16.71 9.58
N HIS A 46 -12.22 -15.42 9.68
CA HIS A 46 -10.86 -14.93 9.45
C HIS A 46 -10.34 -14.25 10.71
N PHE A 47 -9.02 -14.28 10.87
CA PHE A 47 -8.34 -13.57 11.94
C PHE A 47 -7.92 -12.20 11.41
N GLU A 48 -8.43 -11.14 12.03
CA GLU A 48 -7.91 -9.79 11.87
C GLU A 48 -6.82 -9.59 12.92
N LEU A 49 -5.57 -9.41 12.49
CA LEU A 49 -4.49 -9.02 13.38
C LEU A 49 -4.59 -7.51 13.64
N SER A 50 -4.70 -7.12 14.92
CA SER A 50 -4.60 -5.72 15.31
C SER A 50 -3.15 -5.26 15.19
N HIS A 51 -2.87 -4.60 14.08
CA HIS A 51 -1.55 -4.10 13.73
C HIS A 51 -1.02 -3.10 14.77
N GLU A 52 -1.88 -2.39 15.50
CA GLU A 52 -1.46 -1.40 16.52
C GLU A 52 -0.89 -2.05 17.78
N ILE A 53 -1.49 -3.12 18.30
CA ILE A 53 -0.98 -3.81 19.50
C ILE A 53 0.33 -4.53 19.20
N MET A 54 0.45 -5.10 18.00
CA MET A 54 1.71 -5.70 17.54
C MET A 54 2.81 -4.66 17.34
N LEU A 55 2.45 -3.45 16.89
CA LEU A 55 3.38 -2.32 16.85
C LEU A 55 3.79 -1.88 18.25
N GLU A 56 2.85 -1.65 19.16
CA GLU A 56 3.17 -1.24 20.54
C GLU A 56 4.02 -2.28 21.28
N TYR A 57 3.71 -3.57 21.10
CA TYR A 57 4.51 -4.65 21.67
C TYR A 57 5.90 -4.71 21.03
N GLY A 58 5.99 -4.52 19.71
CA GLY A 58 7.26 -4.39 19.00
C GLY A 58 8.10 -3.22 19.53
N ASP A 59 7.49 -2.04 19.65
CA ASP A 59 8.13 -0.83 20.17
C ASP A 59 8.57 -1.02 21.63
N TYR A 60 7.75 -1.66 22.46
CA TYR A 60 8.10 -2.03 23.84
C TYR A 60 9.33 -2.93 23.89
N LEU A 61 9.35 -4.01 23.10
CA LEU A 61 10.51 -4.91 23.03
C LEU A 61 11.78 -4.20 22.55
N CYS A 62 11.66 -3.22 21.64
CA CYS A 62 12.79 -2.40 21.19
C CYS A 62 13.27 -1.44 22.29
N SER A 63 12.34 -0.86 23.06
CA SER A 63 12.67 0.12 24.11
C SER A 63 13.40 -0.48 25.31
N GLU A 64 13.14 -1.75 25.64
CA GLU A 64 13.74 -2.44 26.78
C GLU A 64 15.14 -3.01 26.47
N VAL A 65 15.47 -3.24 25.19
CA VAL A 65 16.75 -3.84 24.77
C VAL A 65 17.58 -2.83 23.98
N GLY A 66 18.13 -1.84 24.67
CA GLY A 66 19.05 -0.87 24.10
C GLY A 66 20.22 -1.59 23.40
N GLY A 67 20.33 -1.41 22.08
CA GLY A 67 21.36 -2.04 21.23
C GLY A 67 20.85 -2.97 20.13
N LEU A 68 19.53 -3.18 20.00
CA LEU A 68 18.94 -3.95 18.89
C LEU A 68 18.42 -3.10 17.72
N ASP A 69 18.53 -1.77 17.77
CA ASP A 69 17.96 -0.86 16.78
C ASP A 69 18.36 -1.24 15.34
N GLU A 70 19.64 -1.54 15.09
CA GLU A 70 20.11 -1.95 13.76
C GLU A 70 19.53 -3.30 13.31
N LEU A 71 19.33 -4.23 14.25
CA LEU A 71 18.72 -5.54 13.96
C LEU A 71 17.22 -5.40 13.67
N VAL A 72 16.54 -4.54 14.42
CA VAL A 72 15.12 -4.23 14.25
C VAL A 72 14.90 -3.52 12.92
N ASP A 73 15.75 -2.55 12.56
CA ASP A 73 15.68 -1.86 11.28
C ASP A 73 15.93 -2.82 10.10
N ASP A 74 16.93 -3.71 10.20
CA ASP A 74 17.17 -4.74 9.17
C ASP A 74 16.01 -5.73 9.06
N ALA A 75 15.46 -6.21 10.19
CA ALA A 75 14.32 -7.11 10.21
C ALA A 75 13.07 -6.45 9.62
N ASN A 76 12.78 -5.20 9.99
CA ASN A 76 11.69 -4.40 9.45
C ASN A 76 11.85 -4.21 7.94
N MET A 77 13.03 -3.84 7.48
CA MET A 77 13.31 -3.68 6.04
C MET A 77 13.06 -4.99 5.28
N ARG A 78 13.61 -6.12 5.77
CA ARG A 78 13.44 -7.44 5.13
C ARG A 78 12.01 -7.93 5.14
N TRP A 79 11.26 -7.70 6.21
CA TRP A 79 9.84 -8.02 6.28
C TRP A 79 9.05 -7.28 5.22
N ASN A 80 9.29 -5.98 5.09
CA ASN A 80 8.64 -5.16 4.06
C ASN A 80 9.02 -5.61 2.65
N GLN A 81 10.29 -5.97 2.42
CA GLN A 81 10.74 -6.55 1.14
C GLN A 81 10.03 -7.86 0.83
N ALA A 82 9.98 -8.80 1.78
CA ALA A 82 9.30 -10.08 1.61
C ALA A 82 7.80 -9.91 1.35
N PHE A 83 7.13 -9.03 2.10
CA PHE A 83 5.73 -8.71 1.89
C PHE A 83 5.50 -8.17 0.47
N VAL A 84 6.32 -7.20 0.04
CA VAL A 84 6.24 -6.66 -1.32
C VAL A 84 6.49 -7.78 -2.32
N GLU A 85 7.54 -8.58 -2.19
CA GLU A 85 7.83 -9.66 -3.14
C GLU A 85 6.65 -10.60 -3.30
N VAL A 86 6.02 -11.06 -2.22
CA VAL A 86 4.85 -11.93 -2.30
C VAL A 86 3.68 -11.21 -2.97
N VAL A 87 3.25 -10.08 -2.41
CA VAL A 87 2.02 -9.39 -2.85
C VAL A 87 2.18 -8.75 -4.24
N TYR A 88 3.31 -8.08 -4.49
CA TYR A 88 3.60 -7.44 -5.77
C TYR A 88 3.85 -8.47 -6.86
N LEU A 89 4.61 -9.55 -6.64
CA LEU A 89 4.84 -10.54 -7.69
C LEU A 89 3.57 -11.32 -8.01
N GLU A 90 2.78 -11.71 -7.02
CA GLU A 90 1.50 -12.40 -7.24
C GLU A 90 0.53 -11.51 -8.02
N ARG A 91 0.33 -10.26 -7.59
CA ARG A 91 -0.60 -9.33 -8.26
C ARG A 91 -0.10 -8.88 -9.63
N LYS A 92 1.20 -8.66 -9.80
CA LYS A 92 1.79 -8.29 -11.10
C LYS A 92 1.68 -9.44 -12.09
N ARG A 93 1.95 -10.68 -11.68
CA ARG A 93 1.83 -11.87 -12.56
C ARG A 93 0.38 -12.10 -12.96
N ALA A 94 -0.55 -11.93 -12.03
CA ALA A 94 -1.96 -12.16 -12.29
C ALA A 94 -2.69 -10.95 -12.90
N CYS A 95 -2.02 -9.81 -13.08
CA CYS A 95 -2.58 -8.60 -13.69
C CYS A 95 -3.82 -8.04 -12.94
N ILE A 96 -3.87 -8.12 -11.61
CA ILE A 96 -5.12 -7.89 -10.83
C ILE A 96 -5.26 -6.44 -10.32
N TRP A 97 -4.34 -5.51 -10.61
CA TRP A 97 -4.42 -4.16 -10.05
C TRP A 97 -5.72 -3.42 -10.41
N ASP A 98 -6.21 -3.58 -11.64
CA ASP A 98 -7.45 -3.03 -12.17
C ASP A 98 -8.53 -4.10 -12.45
N GLY A 99 -8.40 -5.29 -11.86
CA GLY A 99 -9.35 -6.39 -12.05
C GLY A 99 -10.77 -6.05 -11.58
N LYS A 100 -11.79 -6.72 -12.12
CA LYS A 100 -13.19 -6.54 -11.69
C LYS A 100 -13.57 -7.43 -10.50
N GLU A 101 -12.80 -8.48 -10.23
CA GLU A 101 -13.07 -9.39 -9.13
C GLU A 101 -12.80 -8.73 -7.79
N TYR A 102 -13.75 -8.89 -6.87
CA TYR A 102 -13.63 -8.40 -5.50
C TYR A 102 -12.58 -9.24 -4.77
N ASP A 103 -11.52 -8.57 -4.34
CA ASP A 103 -10.46 -9.14 -3.51
C ASP A 103 -10.34 -8.27 -2.26
N SER A 104 -10.69 -8.85 -1.11
CA SER A 104 -10.65 -8.17 0.19
C SER A 104 -9.29 -7.56 0.53
N THR A 105 -8.22 -8.06 -0.09
CA THR A 105 -6.85 -7.58 0.13
C THR A 105 -6.42 -6.52 -0.88
N ARG A 106 -7.23 -6.26 -1.91
CA ARG A 106 -6.87 -5.35 -3.02
C ARG A 106 -6.79 -3.90 -2.59
N ASP A 107 -7.79 -3.41 -1.88
CA ASP A 107 -7.78 -2.00 -1.45
C ASP A 107 -6.62 -1.76 -0.48
N TYR A 108 -6.36 -2.70 0.43
CA TYR A 108 -5.17 -2.65 1.28
C TYR A 108 -3.89 -2.59 0.45
N ALA A 109 -3.74 -3.46 -0.57
CA ALA A 109 -2.56 -3.45 -1.42
C ALA A 109 -2.42 -2.15 -2.22
N LEU A 110 -3.51 -1.64 -2.81
CA LEU A 110 -3.52 -0.38 -3.55
C LEU A 110 -3.19 0.82 -2.67
N ASP A 111 -3.53 0.79 -1.38
CA ASP A 111 -3.22 1.85 -0.42
C ASP A 111 -1.79 1.73 0.14
N ARG A 112 -1.36 0.52 0.52
CA ARG A 112 -0.17 0.33 1.38
C ARG A 112 1.07 -0.17 0.68
N ILE A 113 0.98 -0.68 -0.56
CA ILE A 113 2.15 -1.33 -1.20
C ILE A 113 3.33 -0.37 -1.37
N ILE A 114 3.09 0.91 -1.68
CA ILE A 114 4.16 1.90 -1.81
C ILE A 114 4.81 2.17 -0.46
N VAL A 115 4.02 2.26 0.63
CA VAL A 115 4.54 2.40 1.99
C VAL A 115 5.47 1.25 2.34
N HIS A 116 5.07 0.01 2.03
CA HIS A 116 5.93 -1.17 2.23
C HIS A 116 7.19 -1.11 1.36
N MET A 117 7.09 -0.71 0.09
CA MET A 117 8.27 -0.54 -0.78
C MET A 117 9.24 0.52 -0.24
N LEU A 118 8.74 1.64 0.28
CA LEU A 118 9.57 2.69 0.89
C LEU A 118 10.29 2.18 2.15
N ARG A 119 9.58 1.46 3.02
CA ARG A 119 10.15 0.84 4.24
C ARG A 119 11.14 -0.27 3.91
N GLY A 120 10.93 -0.99 2.81
CA GLY A 120 11.87 -1.99 2.28
C GLY A 120 13.03 -1.40 1.47
N ASN A 121 13.15 -0.06 1.38
CA ASN A 121 14.15 0.62 0.56
C ASN A 121 14.12 0.23 -0.94
N MET A 122 12.94 -0.12 -1.46
CA MET A 122 12.68 -0.56 -2.84
C MET A 122 12.26 0.64 -3.72
N LEU A 123 13.07 1.69 -3.74
CA LEU A 123 12.69 2.98 -4.38
C LEU A 123 12.49 2.86 -5.89
N LYS A 124 13.23 1.97 -6.57
CA LYS A 124 13.12 1.78 -8.02
C LYS A 124 11.83 1.07 -8.38
N GLU A 125 11.46 0.08 -7.58
CA GLU A 125 10.24 -0.70 -7.70
C GLU A 125 9.03 0.17 -7.42
N ALA A 126 9.08 0.98 -6.36
CA ALA A 126 8.04 1.98 -6.06
C ALA A 126 7.88 2.98 -7.22
N ALA A 127 8.99 3.56 -7.69
CA ALA A 127 8.97 4.47 -8.83
C ALA A 127 8.41 3.81 -10.10
N ALA A 128 8.73 2.53 -10.36
CA ALA A 128 8.20 1.79 -11.49
C ALA A 128 6.68 1.55 -11.36
N LEU A 129 6.21 1.15 -10.18
CA LEU A 129 4.80 0.88 -9.91
C LEU A 129 3.94 2.15 -9.98
N LEU A 130 4.45 3.29 -9.51
CA LEU A 130 3.73 4.58 -9.61
C LEU A 130 3.50 5.04 -11.05
N LYS A 131 4.25 4.51 -12.03
CA LYS A 131 4.04 4.80 -13.46
C LYS A 131 3.24 3.71 -14.18
N ASP A 132 2.91 2.63 -13.48
CA ASP A 132 2.15 1.51 -14.03
C ASP A 132 0.68 1.91 -14.19
N GLU A 133 0.17 1.75 -15.40
CA GLU A 133 -1.19 2.18 -15.75
C GLU A 133 -2.26 1.43 -15.00
N ARG A 134 -2.09 0.12 -14.80
CA ARG A 134 -3.09 -0.72 -14.13
C ARG A 134 -3.14 -0.41 -12.64
N PHE A 135 -1.98 -0.15 -12.04
CA PHE A 135 -1.91 0.32 -10.67
C PHE A 135 -2.61 1.66 -10.47
N VAL A 136 -2.31 2.64 -11.33
CA VAL A 136 -2.96 3.96 -11.30
C VAL A 136 -4.47 3.81 -11.48
N ARG A 137 -4.92 3.10 -12.53
CA ARG A 137 -6.35 2.87 -12.81
C ARG A 137 -7.04 2.15 -11.66
N GLY A 138 -6.41 1.10 -11.12
CA GLY A 138 -6.91 0.37 -9.96
C GLY A 138 -7.14 1.27 -8.76
N ARG A 139 -6.16 2.12 -8.44
CA ARG A 139 -6.25 3.07 -7.32
C ARG A 139 -7.36 4.10 -7.52
N LEU A 140 -7.48 4.65 -8.72
CA LEU A 140 -8.53 5.63 -9.05
C LEU A 140 -9.93 5.00 -9.00
N LEU A 141 -10.09 3.77 -9.48
CA LEU A 141 -11.37 3.05 -9.41
C LEU A 141 -11.74 2.71 -7.96
N SER A 142 -10.81 2.21 -7.15
CA SER A 142 -11.06 1.84 -5.75
C SER A 142 -11.40 3.05 -4.87
N PHE A 143 -10.57 4.11 -4.90
CA PHE A 143 -10.71 5.21 -3.93
C PHE A 143 -11.40 6.46 -4.49
N GLY A 144 -11.32 6.67 -5.80
CA GLY A 144 -11.94 7.77 -6.50
C GLY A 144 -10.98 8.61 -7.27
N TRP A 145 -11.54 9.41 -8.16
CA TRP A 145 -10.75 10.24 -9.06
C TRP A 145 -9.92 11.22 -8.23
N GLU A 146 -10.56 11.92 -7.28
CA GLU A 146 -9.89 12.86 -6.38
C GLU A 146 -9.04 12.14 -5.33
N GLU A 147 -9.65 11.30 -4.48
CA GLU A 147 -8.96 10.72 -3.32
C GLU A 147 -7.86 9.72 -3.73
N GLY A 148 -8.10 8.94 -4.79
CA GLY A 148 -7.09 8.07 -5.37
C GLY A 148 -5.91 8.85 -5.95
N THR A 149 -6.17 10.02 -6.55
CA THR A 149 -5.11 10.93 -7.02
C THR A 149 -4.32 11.52 -5.86
N LYS A 150 -4.97 12.03 -4.81
CA LYS A 150 -4.29 12.55 -3.61
C LYS A 150 -3.36 11.52 -2.98
N LYS A 151 -3.83 10.27 -2.82
CA LYS A 151 -3.00 9.16 -2.35
C LYS A 151 -1.80 8.92 -3.27
N HIS A 152 -2.02 8.93 -4.59
CA HIS A 152 -0.95 8.75 -5.56
C HIS A 152 0.08 9.88 -5.55
N VAL A 153 -0.36 11.12 -5.44
CA VAL A 153 0.50 12.30 -5.33
C VAL A 153 1.40 12.20 -4.09
N ARG A 154 0.81 11.91 -2.91
CA ARG A 154 1.56 11.74 -1.65
C ARG A 154 2.61 10.64 -1.74
N ASP A 155 2.28 9.52 -2.39
CA ASP A 155 3.23 8.43 -2.60
C ASP A 155 4.40 8.84 -3.51
N CYS A 156 4.12 9.57 -4.59
CA CYS A 156 5.17 10.12 -5.46
C CYS A 156 6.09 11.08 -4.69
N GLU A 157 5.51 11.98 -3.89
CA GLU A 157 6.25 12.92 -3.05
C GLU A 157 7.11 12.21 -2.01
N ALA A 158 6.59 11.16 -1.37
CA ALA A 158 7.33 10.35 -0.41
C ALA A 158 8.53 9.64 -1.07
N VAL A 159 8.36 9.08 -2.28
CA VAL A 159 9.48 8.51 -3.05
C VAL A 159 10.49 9.60 -3.41
N VAL A 160 10.04 10.77 -3.87
CA VAL A 160 10.93 11.90 -4.20
C VAL A 160 11.72 12.37 -2.98
N SER A 161 11.09 12.48 -1.81
CA SER A 161 11.77 12.84 -0.56
C SER A 161 12.88 11.84 -0.25
N LYS A 162 12.57 10.54 -0.30
CA LYS A 162 13.54 9.45 -0.06
C LYS A 162 14.69 9.45 -1.08
N VAL A 163 14.40 9.72 -2.35
CA VAL A 163 15.42 9.85 -3.39
C VAL A 163 16.34 11.03 -3.11
N LYS A 164 15.79 12.19 -2.69
CA LYS A 164 16.57 13.38 -2.32
C LYS A 164 17.45 13.11 -1.09
N GLU A 165 16.92 12.43 -0.06
CA GLU A 165 17.67 12.02 1.14
C GLU A 165 18.88 11.13 0.80
N GLN A 166 18.76 10.25 -0.20
CA GLN A 166 19.85 9.37 -0.65
C GLN A 166 20.88 10.05 -1.56
N GLY A 167 20.59 11.26 -2.05
CA GLY A 167 21.47 12.02 -2.93
C GLY A 167 21.86 11.25 -4.19
N SER A 168 23.17 11.19 -4.49
CA SER A 168 23.70 10.55 -5.71
C SER A 168 23.52 9.03 -5.77
N LYS A 169 23.14 8.37 -4.66
CA LYS A 169 22.99 6.90 -4.60
C LYS A 169 21.70 6.40 -5.25
N ALA A 170 20.63 7.20 -5.27
CA ALA A 170 19.30 6.75 -5.64
C ALA A 170 19.12 6.37 -7.13
N ARG A 171 19.98 6.86 -8.03
CA ARG A 171 19.88 6.67 -9.50
C ARG A 171 18.46 6.88 -10.06
N LEU A 172 17.69 7.78 -9.46
CA LEU A 172 16.35 8.15 -9.87
C LEU A 172 16.31 9.67 -10.04
N ASP A 173 15.68 10.12 -11.11
CA ASP A 173 15.41 11.53 -11.36
C ASP A 173 14.02 11.88 -10.80
N PRO A 174 13.92 12.69 -9.73
CA PRO A 174 12.65 13.09 -9.13
C PRO A 174 11.69 13.74 -10.12
N SER A 175 12.20 14.65 -10.96
CA SER A 175 11.38 15.41 -11.90
C SER A 175 10.79 14.50 -12.98
N ALA A 176 11.61 13.58 -13.50
CA ALA A 176 11.15 12.60 -14.47
C ALA A 176 10.24 11.51 -13.86
N LEU A 177 10.33 11.23 -12.56
CA LEU A 177 9.38 10.36 -11.87
C LEU A 177 8.00 11.04 -11.80
N MET A 178 7.94 12.24 -11.22
CA MET A 178 6.68 12.99 -11.04
C MET A 178 5.98 13.22 -12.37
N GLY A 179 6.70 13.73 -13.38
CA GLY A 179 6.13 14.02 -14.69
C GLY A 179 5.48 12.80 -15.34
N ARG A 180 6.14 11.63 -15.29
CA ARG A 180 5.59 10.38 -15.88
C ARG A 180 4.46 9.77 -15.07
N ALA A 181 4.53 9.84 -13.74
CA ALA A 181 3.45 9.33 -12.89
C ALA A 181 2.17 10.15 -13.09
N TYR A 182 2.29 11.47 -13.19
CA TYR A 182 1.12 12.34 -13.36
C TYR A 182 0.60 12.37 -14.79
N GLU A 183 1.47 12.23 -15.80
CA GLU A 183 1.05 11.93 -17.16
C GLU A 183 0.23 10.63 -17.21
N ARG A 184 0.59 9.64 -16.39
CA ARG A 184 -0.18 8.40 -16.30
C ARG A 184 -1.56 8.61 -15.69
N ILE A 185 -1.68 9.39 -14.60
CA ILE A 185 -2.97 9.79 -14.02
C ILE A 185 -3.83 10.48 -15.09
N ALA A 186 -3.26 11.47 -15.79
CA ALA A 186 -3.95 12.20 -16.84
C ALA A 186 -4.44 11.29 -17.98
N SER A 187 -3.62 10.34 -18.41
CA SER A 187 -3.99 9.35 -19.43
C SER A 187 -5.19 8.52 -18.98
N VAL A 188 -5.16 7.98 -17.76
CA VAL A 188 -6.24 7.16 -17.22
C VAL A 188 -7.53 7.96 -17.10
N LEU A 189 -7.49 9.17 -16.55
CA LEU A 189 -8.69 10.02 -16.41
C LEU A 189 -9.33 10.33 -17.77
N ARG A 190 -8.52 10.69 -18.78
CA ARG A 190 -9.01 10.97 -20.15
C ARG A 190 -9.58 9.74 -20.84
N GLU A 191 -9.06 8.55 -20.54
CA GLU A 191 -9.60 7.32 -21.07
C GLU A 191 -10.93 6.94 -20.42
N GLU A 192 -11.06 7.10 -19.10
CA GLU A 192 -12.31 6.86 -18.39
C GLU A 192 -13.39 7.88 -18.77
N GLU A 193 -13.03 9.16 -18.96
CA GLU A 193 -13.91 10.19 -19.52
C GLU A 193 -14.55 9.76 -20.85
N LYS A 194 -13.74 9.20 -21.77
CA LYS A 194 -14.20 8.72 -23.08
C LYS A 194 -15.07 7.48 -22.99
N LYS A 195 -14.85 6.62 -21.99
CA LYS A 195 -15.68 5.43 -21.76
C LYS A 195 -17.04 5.79 -21.18
N GLY A 196 -17.15 6.93 -20.50
CA GLY A 196 -18.36 7.35 -19.82
C GLY A 196 -18.62 6.52 -18.57
N ASP A 197 -19.88 6.31 -18.22
CA ASP A 197 -20.24 5.55 -17.02
C ASP A 197 -19.86 4.07 -17.17
N SER A 198 -18.92 3.64 -16.31
CA SER A 198 -18.55 2.24 -16.15
C SER A 198 -19.27 1.63 -14.96
N ASP A 199 -19.55 0.32 -15.01
CA ASP A 199 -20.13 -0.43 -13.88
C ASP A 199 -19.24 -0.40 -12.62
N ALA A 200 -17.93 -0.11 -12.76
CA ALA A 200 -16.98 -0.12 -11.66
C ALA A 200 -17.00 1.20 -10.86
N ARG A 201 -17.04 2.34 -11.57
CA ARG A 201 -17.17 3.67 -10.97
C ARG A 201 -17.77 4.65 -11.97
N PRO A 202 -18.83 5.39 -11.60
CA PRO A 202 -19.38 6.46 -12.44
C PRO A 202 -18.37 7.57 -12.68
N TRP A 203 -18.42 8.16 -13.88
CA TRP A 203 -17.57 9.30 -14.21
C TRP A 203 -18.07 10.55 -13.49
N SER A 204 -17.15 11.35 -12.94
CA SER A 204 -17.47 12.62 -12.30
C SER A 204 -16.50 13.70 -12.81
N PRO A 205 -16.96 14.59 -13.71
CA PRO A 205 -16.14 15.71 -14.19
C PRO A 205 -15.60 16.56 -13.05
N TYR A 206 -16.40 16.75 -12.00
CA TYR A 206 -15.99 17.51 -10.81
C TYR A 206 -14.80 16.85 -10.09
N GLU A 207 -14.90 15.57 -9.73
CA GLU A 207 -13.81 14.88 -9.04
C GLU A 207 -12.57 14.75 -9.95
N ALA A 208 -12.74 14.55 -11.25
CA ALA A 208 -11.64 14.53 -12.22
C ALA A 208 -10.96 15.90 -12.33
N GLY A 209 -11.72 16.99 -12.34
CA GLY A 209 -11.20 18.35 -12.31
C GLY A 209 -10.36 18.63 -11.06
N LEU A 210 -10.80 18.15 -9.89
CA LEU A 210 -10.02 18.23 -8.65
C LEU A 210 -8.76 17.37 -8.69
N ALA A 211 -8.81 16.18 -9.30
CA ALA A 211 -7.64 15.34 -9.51
C ALA A 211 -6.57 16.03 -10.38
N PHE A 212 -6.98 16.66 -11.49
CA PHE A 212 -6.08 17.48 -12.31
C PHE A 212 -5.51 18.67 -11.51
N GLN A 213 -6.32 19.31 -10.67
CA GLN A 213 -5.86 20.41 -9.82
C GLN A 213 -4.78 19.96 -8.83
N GLU A 214 -4.99 18.82 -8.16
CA GLU A 214 -4.05 18.24 -7.20
C GLU A 214 -2.69 17.95 -7.85
N THR A 215 -2.69 17.28 -9.01
CA THR A 215 -1.46 17.03 -9.76
C THR A 215 -0.77 18.31 -10.21
N ALA A 216 -1.52 19.34 -10.61
CA ALA A 216 -0.98 20.63 -11.02
C ALA A 216 -0.29 21.38 -9.86
N PHE A 217 -0.86 21.32 -8.65
CA PHE A 217 -0.24 21.90 -7.46
C PHE A 217 1.08 21.20 -7.11
N SER A 218 1.11 19.87 -7.07
CA SER A 218 2.34 19.15 -6.77
C SER A 218 3.44 19.36 -7.83
N LEU A 219 3.07 19.47 -9.13
CA LEU A 219 4.02 19.83 -10.19
C LEU A 219 4.60 21.24 -10.02
N THR A 220 3.76 22.19 -9.61
CA THR A 220 4.16 23.57 -9.27
C THR A 220 5.21 23.58 -8.16
N GLU A 221 4.98 22.84 -7.07
CA GLU A 221 5.93 22.75 -5.96
C GLU A 221 7.28 22.15 -6.37
N MET A 222 7.28 21.28 -7.39
CA MET A 222 8.49 20.71 -7.99
C MET A 222 9.14 21.57 -9.08
N GLY A 223 8.57 22.74 -9.40
CA GLY A 223 9.08 23.65 -10.44
C GLY A 223 8.82 23.18 -11.87
N LEU A 224 7.90 22.24 -12.08
CA LEU A 224 7.53 21.67 -13.38
C LEU A 224 6.38 22.47 -14.03
N TRP A 225 6.58 23.78 -14.14
CA TRP A 225 5.57 24.77 -14.52
C TRP A 225 4.80 24.45 -15.80
N LYS A 226 5.51 24.01 -16.85
CA LYS A 226 4.87 23.69 -18.14
C LYS A 226 3.86 22.56 -18.02
N GLN A 227 4.16 21.54 -17.21
CA GLN A 227 3.26 20.41 -16.98
C GLN A 227 2.12 20.85 -16.06
N ALA A 228 2.43 21.60 -14.99
CA ALA A 228 1.44 22.14 -14.07
C ALA A 228 0.36 22.95 -14.78
N ILE A 229 0.75 23.88 -15.67
CA ILE A 229 -0.18 24.70 -16.46
C ILE A 229 -1.13 23.82 -17.29
N SER A 230 -0.59 22.81 -17.98
CA SER A 230 -1.42 21.92 -18.79
C SER A 230 -2.47 21.16 -17.96
N HIS A 231 -2.16 20.81 -16.71
CA HIS A 231 -3.11 20.18 -15.81
C HIS A 231 -4.14 21.19 -15.25
N PHE A 232 -3.72 22.43 -14.94
CA PHE A 232 -4.65 23.50 -14.51
C PHE A 232 -5.66 23.88 -15.59
N GLU A 233 -5.25 23.92 -16.86
CA GLU A 233 -6.15 24.21 -17.98
C GLU A 233 -7.27 23.16 -18.06
N VAL A 234 -6.92 21.87 -18.01
CA VAL A 234 -7.90 20.77 -18.02
C VAL A 234 -8.80 20.81 -16.78
N SER A 235 -8.22 21.05 -15.61
CA SER A 235 -8.98 21.21 -14.37
C SER A 235 -10.03 22.33 -14.48
N SER A 236 -9.63 23.49 -15.03
CA SER A 236 -10.52 24.63 -15.21
C SER A 236 -11.66 24.33 -16.19
N GLU A 237 -11.37 23.62 -17.28
CA GLU A 237 -12.39 23.18 -18.25
C GLU A 237 -13.42 22.24 -17.62
N MET A 238 -13.00 21.35 -16.71
CA MET A 238 -13.89 20.37 -16.07
C MET A 238 -14.73 20.93 -14.91
N LEU A 239 -14.29 22.03 -14.29
CA LEU A 239 -14.93 22.64 -13.11
C LEU A 239 -15.89 23.79 -13.45
N LEU A 240 -16.00 24.17 -14.73
CA LEU A 240 -16.93 25.19 -15.24
C LEU A 240 -18.25 24.56 -15.73
#